data_AF-A0A924K704-F1
#
_entry.id   AF-A0A924K704-F1
#
_cell.length_a   1.000
_cell.length_b   1.000
_cell.length_c   1.000
_cell.angle_alpha   90.00
_cell.angle_beta   90.00
_cell.angle_gamma   90.00
#
_symmetry.space_group_name_H-M   'P 1'
#
loop_
_entity.id
_entity.type
_entity.pdbx_description
1 polymer ?
#
loop_
_entity_poly.entity_id
_entity_poly.type
_entity_poly.pdbx_seq_one_letter_code
_entity_poly.pdbx_strand_id
1 'polypeptide(L)'
;MNVQDITAPVIAALPAASTIECPATPTFDQALATDDCGSVVTLTFADVNTPGANSSYSIVRTWTAVDACGNASTASQTINVQDSQAPVVPTLANVTGQCSATASPPSAIDNCAGSIVGTTNDPLTYSIQGTFIITWNFNDGNGNNFSALQTVIVDDTTNPDVPTLADVSGQCSVTVPAPTTTDNCTTSVTATTTDATNYTVPGTYVITWTFNDGNGNSINVTQNAIVTPANAAIAVTGLAECNKDSALVTNINLDSLLPALTPTGGVWTEISTISSNGLNGSVFTPYLVPVGDYVFSYVVADGDCTRIVNATITVDDNCIVDPDGTCIPIIHNAFSPNNDGINEVFIIDNIDDTVCFPTNSVEIYNRWGVLVFETKMYDNASHVFIGRSEGRVTVDKGAELPTGTYFYILNYTNKDGSPDHKDGYLYLTR
;
A
#
# COMPACT_ATOMS: atom_id res chain seq x y z
N MET A 1 -74.31 36.22 103.10
CA MET A 1 -73.02 35.51 103.18
C MET A 1 -72.69 35.12 101.75
N ASN A 2 -71.72 35.79 101.12
CA ASN A 2 -71.26 35.39 99.79
C ASN A 2 -70.23 34.28 99.99
N VAL A 3 -70.53 33.10 99.49
CA VAL A 3 -69.53 32.02 99.41
C VAL A 3 -68.69 32.34 98.19
N GLN A 4 -67.39 32.59 98.39
CA GLN A 4 -66.43 32.75 97.31
C GLN A 4 -65.57 31.50 97.27
N ASP A 5 -65.47 30.92 96.08
CA ASP A 5 -64.49 29.87 95.82
C ASP A 5 -63.12 30.51 95.62
N ILE A 6 -62.15 30.01 96.37
CA ILE A 6 -60.74 30.45 96.34
C ILE A 6 -59.80 29.28 96.03
N THR A 7 -60.33 28.09 95.80
CA THR A 7 -59.56 26.88 95.55
C THR A 7 -59.42 26.71 94.04
N ALA A 8 -58.20 26.48 93.57
CA ALA A 8 -57.98 26.21 92.16
C ALA A 8 -58.39 24.76 91.80
N PRO A 9 -58.84 24.51 90.56
CA PRO A 9 -59.04 23.15 90.08
C PRO A 9 -57.79 22.29 90.21
N VAL A 10 -57.96 20.99 90.41
CA VAL A 10 -56.87 20.01 90.44
C VAL A 10 -56.80 19.31 89.09
N ILE A 11 -55.65 19.42 88.41
CA ILE A 11 -55.35 18.64 87.21
C ILE A 11 -54.84 17.25 87.65
N ALA A 12 -55.41 16.19 87.08
CA ALA A 12 -54.95 14.82 87.30
C ALA A 12 -53.49 14.64 86.86
N ALA A 13 -52.79 13.67 87.45
CA ALA A 13 -51.40 13.41 87.12
C ALA A 13 -51.23 13.15 85.61
N LEU A 14 -50.40 13.98 84.97
CA LEU A 14 -50.04 13.80 83.57
C LEU A 14 -48.97 12.70 83.42
N PRO A 15 -48.83 12.09 82.24
CA PRO A 15 -47.75 11.15 81.98
C PRO A 15 -46.37 11.78 82.21
N ALA A 16 -45.40 10.97 82.64
CA ALA A 16 -44.01 11.39 82.76
C ALA A 16 -43.42 11.80 81.40
N ALA A 17 -42.30 12.52 81.43
CA ALA A 17 -41.57 12.87 80.21
C ALA A 17 -41.21 11.63 79.41
N SER A 18 -41.40 11.68 78.10
CA SER A 18 -41.10 10.57 77.18
C SER A 18 -40.18 11.03 76.05
N THR A 19 -39.54 10.06 75.40
CA THR A 19 -38.70 10.30 74.23
C THR A 19 -39.16 9.41 73.08
N ILE A 20 -39.26 9.98 71.89
CA ILE A 20 -39.62 9.27 70.67
C ILE A 20 -38.54 9.48 69.60
N GLU A 21 -38.41 8.51 68.70
CA GLU A 21 -37.57 8.61 67.51
C GLU A 21 -38.39 9.17 66.35
N CYS A 22 -37.82 10.07 65.58
CA CYS A 22 -38.38 10.43 64.28
C CYS A 22 -38.57 9.19 63.37
N PRO A 23 -39.55 9.21 62.45
CA PRO A 23 -40.43 10.33 62.12
C PRO A 23 -41.69 10.39 62.98
N ALA A 24 -41.73 9.70 64.14
CA ALA A 24 -42.91 9.71 64.99
C ALA A 24 -43.22 11.14 65.45
N THR A 25 -44.50 11.52 65.38
CA THR A 25 -44.97 12.84 65.81
C THR A 25 -45.38 12.79 67.28
N PRO A 26 -45.05 13.81 68.09
CA PRO A 26 -45.49 13.89 69.48
C PRO A 26 -47.02 13.90 69.59
N THR A 27 -47.57 12.97 70.38
CA THR A 27 -49.00 12.90 70.69
C THR A 27 -49.21 13.08 72.20
N PHE A 28 -50.06 14.03 72.58
CA PHE A 28 -50.37 14.31 73.98
C PHE A 28 -51.78 13.83 74.32
N ASP A 29 -51.93 13.17 75.47
CA ASP A 29 -53.23 12.80 76.00
C ASP A 29 -53.98 14.04 76.51
N GLN A 30 -55.31 14.02 76.47
CA GLN A 30 -56.12 15.10 77.01
C GLN A 30 -56.03 15.13 78.54
N ALA A 31 -55.68 16.29 79.11
CA ALA A 31 -55.69 16.47 80.56
C ALA A 31 -57.11 16.39 81.14
N LEU A 32 -57.23 15.89 82.36
CA LEU A 32 -58.46 15.89 83.14
C LEU A 32 -58.29 16.79 84.34
N ALA A 33 -59.30 17.60 84.66
CA ALA A 33 -59.30 18.48 85.81
C ALA A 33 -60.64 18.44 86.54
N THR A 34 -60.60 18.49 87.87
CA THR A 34 -61.78 18.51 88.73
C THR A 34 -61.68 19.65 89.73
N ASP A 35 -62.82 20.18 90.13
CA ASP A 35 -62.92 21.22 91.14
C ASP A 35 -63.81 20.76 92.30
N ASP A 36 -63.42 21.09 93.53
CA ASP A 36 -64.08 20.60 94.76
C ASP A 36 -65.49 21.20 94.95
N CYS A 37 -65.76 22.36 94.34
CA CYS A 37 -67.05 23.02 94.37
C CYS A 37 -68.02 22.54 93.27
N GLY A 38 -67.58 21.60 92.41
CA GLY A 38 -68.37 21.07 91.30
C GLY A 38 -68.59 22.08 90.18
N SER A 39 -67.79 23.14 90.13
CA SER A 39 -67.87 24.16 89.09
C SER A 39 -67.37 23.63 87.74
N VAL A 40 -67.85 24.22 86.64
CA VAL A 40 -67.39 23.85 85.30
C VAL A 40 -65.95 24.33 85.12
N VAL A 41 -65.03 23.40 84.88
CA VAL A 41 -63.61 23.70 84.62
C VAL A 41 -63.37 23.84 83.13
N THR A 42 -62.75 24.95 82.73
CA THR A 42 -62.28 25.17 81.36
C THR A 42 -60.82 24.78 81.24
N LEU A 43 -60.50 23.89 80.31
CA LEU A 43 -59.13 23.47 80.01
C LEU A 43 -58.65 24.13 78.71
N THR A 44 -57.46 24.71 78.78
CA THR A 44 -56.72 25.22 77.62
C THR A 44 -55.30 24.68 77.63
N PHE A 45 -54.61 24.71 76.49
CA PHE A 45 -53.21 24.31 76.43
C PHE A 45 -52.39 25.27 75.58
N ALA A 46 -51.08 25.32 75.86
CA ALA A 46 -50.08 26.00 75.05
C ALA A 46 -48.87 25.09 74.87
N ASP A 47 -48.37 25.02 73.64
CA ASP A 47 -47.18 24.24 73.29
C ASP A 47 -45.97 25.16 73.13
N VAL A 48 -44.85 24.74 73.71
CA VAL A 48 -43.55 25.37 73.52
C VAL A 48 -42.61 24.35 72.89
N ASN A 49 -42.18 24.63 71.66
CA ASN A 49 -41.17 23.86 70.97
C ASN A 49 -39.80 24.42 71.30
N THR A 50 -38.93 23.60 71.88
CA THR A 50 -37.55 23.95 72.20
C THR A 50 -36.62 23.15 71.29
N PRO A 51 -35.95 23.78 70.31
CA PRO A 51 -34.93 23.12 69.51
C PRO A 51 -33.79 22.62 70.40
N GLY A 52 -33.35 21.39 70.15
CA GLY A 52 -32.14 20.80 70.70
C GLY A 52 -30.99 20.84 69.70
N ALA A 53 -29.86 20.22 70.06
CA ALA A 53 -28.77 19.97 69.12
C ALA A 53 -29.17 18.87 68.13
N ASN A 54 -28.49 18.77 66.98
CA ASN A 54 -28.54 17.55 66.16
C ASN A 54 -29.98 17.17 65.76
N SER A 55 -30.75 18.15 65.26
CA SER A 55 -32.15 18.03 64.84
C SER A 55 -33.13 17.48 65.88
N SER A 56 -32.69 17.30 67.13
CA SER A 56 -33.54 16.98 68.26
C SER A 56 -34.37 18.20 68.66
N TYR A 57 -35.52 17.97 69.28
CA TYR A 57 -36.32 19.03 69.87
C TYR A 57 -37.20 18.46 70.98
N SER A 58 -37.66 19.31 71.90
CA SER A 58 -38.67 18.93 72.88
C SER A 58 -39.92 19.79 72.70
N ILE A 59 -41.08 19.16 72.87
CA ILE A 59 -42.36 19.86 72.97
C ILE A 59 -42.82 19.78 74.42
N VAL A 60 -43.03 20.94 75.03
CA VAL A 60 -43.65 21.06 76.36
C VAL A 60 -45.06 21.58 76.18
N ARG A 61 -46.07 20.74 76.44
CA ARG A 61 -47.48 21.15 76.50
C ARG A 61 -47.84 21.53 77.92
N THR A 62 -48.28 22.76 78.14
CA THR A 62 -48.77 23.23 79.43
C THR A 62 -50.29 23.37 79.39
N TRP A 63 -50.98 22.63 80.25
CA TRP A 63 -52.42 22.71 80.46
C TRP A 63 -52.73 23.74 81.54
N THR A 64 -53.75 24.56 81.30
CA THR A 64 -54.29 25.52 82.25
C THR A 64 -55.76 25.20 82.49
N ALA A 65 -56.09 24.87 83.74
CA ALA A 65 -57.46 24.66 84.20
C ALA A 65 -57.94 25.92 84.91
N VAL A 66 -59.10 26.46 84.51
CA VAL A 66 -59.71 27.65 85.12
C VAL A 66 -61.16 27.34 85.50
N ASP A 67 -61.53 27.62 86.75
CA ASP A 67 -62.92 27.48 87.21
C ASP A 67 -63.80 28.69 86.83
N ALA A 68 -65.07 28.65 87.21
CA ALA A 68 -66.02 29.75 86.96
C ALA A 68 -65.74 31.02 87.79
N CYS A 69 -64.96 30.92 88.87
CA CYS A 69 -64.59 32.03 89.75
C CYS A 69 -63.26 32.70 89.34
N GLY A 70 -62.53 32.11 88.39
CA GLY A 70 -61.25 32.58 87.87
C GLY A 70 -60.03 31.99 88.59
N ASN A 71 -60.19 31.02 89.49
CA ASN A 71 -59.04 30.33 90.08
C ASN A 71 -58.42 29.39 89.03
N ALA A 72 -57.10 29.30 89.02
CA ALA A 72 -56.38 28.59 87.97
C ALA A 72 -55.26 27.69 88.51
N SER A 73 -55.03 26.57 87.83
CA SER A 73 -53.88 25.68 88.04
C SER A 73 -53.26 25.29 86.70
N THR A 74 -51.99 24.89 86.75
CA THR A 74 -51.24 24.45 85.57
C THR A 74 -50.48 23.16 85.80
N ALA A 75 -50.33 22.37 84.74
CA ALA A 75 -49.50 21.17 84.71
C ALA A 75 -48.92 20.98 83.30
N SER A 76 -47.70 20.44 83.20
CA SER A 76 -47.01 20.30 81.91
C SER A 76 -46.59 18.87 81.63
N GLN A 77 -46.61 18.49 80.36
CA GLN A 77 -46.07 17.23 79.84
C GLN A 77 -44.98 17.55 78.80
N THR A 78 -43.91 16.75 78.81
CA THR A 78 -42.78 16.90 77.88
C THR A 78 -42.63 15.66 77.01
N ILE A 79 -42.48 15.86 75.70
CA ILE A 79 -42.07 14.82 74.75
C ILE A 79 -40.79 15.30 74.07
N ASN A 80 -39.72 14.50 74.18
CA ASN A 80 -38.48 14.73 73.47
C ASN A 80 -38.49 13.94 72.15
N VAL A 81 -37.98 14.55 71.09
CA VAL A 81 -37.76 13.92 69.79
C VAL A 81 -36.26 13.94 69.54
N GLN A 82 -35.70 12.78 69.24
CA GLN A 82 -34.27 12.63 68.99
C GLN A 82 -34.03 11.70 67.80
N ASP A 83 -32.78 11.69 67.36
CA ASP A 83 -32.28 10.77 66.34
C ASP A 83 -31.17 9.90 66.94
N SER A 84 -31.39 8.59 66.95
CA SER A 84 -30.40 7.59 67.36
C SER A 84 -30.07 6.58 66.27
N GLN A 85 -30.62 6.74 65.06
CA GLN A 85 -30.47 5.77 63.99
C GLN A 85 -29.47 6.28 62.95
N ALA A 86 -28.54 5.41 62.54
CA ALA A 86 -27.70 5.73 61.39
C ALA A 86 -28.54 5.64 60.11
N PRO A 87 -28.21 6.45 59.08
CA PRO A 87 -28.94 6.39 57.84
C PRO A 87 -28.81 5.02 57.15
N VAL A 88 -29.80 4.70 56.33
CA VAL A 88 -29.88 3.39 55.66
C VAL A 88 -28.73 3.26 54.66
N VAL A 89 -27.94 2.19 54.80
CA VAL A 89 -26.80 1.91 53.92
C VAL A 89 -27.30 1.66 52.49
N PRO A 90 -26.91 2.50 51.50
CA PRO A 90 -27.29 2.30 50.12
C PRO A 90 -26.46 1.18 49.49
N THR A 91 -27.06 0.46 48.55
CA THR A 91 -26.31 -0.43 47.65
C THR A 91 -25.80 0.41 46.47
N LEU A 92 -24.49 0.56 46.35
CA LEU A 92 -23.88 1.37 45.29
C LEU A 92 -23.44 0.48 44.13
N ALA A 93 -23.95 0.75 42.93
CA ALA A 93 -23.53 0.07 41.73
C ALA A 93 -22.10 0.48 41.34
N ASN A 94 -21.39 -0.43 40.66
CA ASN A 94 -20.08 -0.15 40.10
C ASN A 94 -20.19 0.97 39.05
N VAL A 95 -19.17 1.83 39.00
CA VAL A 95 -19.00 2.80 37.92
C VAL A 95 -17.93 2.27 36.98
N THR A 96 -18.27 2.09 35.70
CA THR A 96 -17.37 1.50 34.70
C THR A 96 -17.12 2.48 33.56
N GLY A 97 -15.89 2.54 33.06
CA GLY A 97 -15.54 3.28 31.84
C GLY A 97 -14.29 2.71 31.18
N GLN A 98 -14.09 2.96 29.88
CA GLN A 98 -12.96 2.38 29.15
C GLN A 98 -11.66 3.17 29.35
N CYS A 99 -11.73 4.49 29.21
CA CYS A 99 -10.56 5.38 29.29
C CYS A 99 -10.57 6.24 30.55
N SER A 100 -11.76 6.50 31.08
CA SER A 100 -11.97 7.15 32.36
C SER A 100 -13.34 6.80 32.92
N ALA A 101 -13.45 6.87 34.23
CA ALA A 101 -14.69 6.68 34.97
C ALA A 101 -14.83 7.78 36.03
N THR A 102 -16.00 8.39 36.10
CA THR A 102 -16.32 9.45 37.07
C THR A 102 -17.51 9.04 37.91
N ALA A 103 -17.32 8.96 39.23
CA ALA A 103 -18.38 8.70 40.18
C ALA A 103 -19.04 10.02 40.62
N SER A 104 -20.36 10.02 40.74
CA SER A 104 -21.13 11.12 41.33
C SER A 104 -21.47 10.83 42.79
N PRO A 105 -21.51 11.83 43.68
CA PRO A 105 -21.96 11.65 45.07
C PRO A 105 -23.31 10.93 45.16
N PRO A 106 -23.38 9.75 45.82
CA PRO A 106 -24.61 9.03 46.05
C PRO A 106 -25.43 9.66 47.17
N SER A 107 -26.69 9.25 47.30
CA SER A 107 -27.57 9.62 48.42
C SER A 107 -27.96 8.43 49.27
N ALA A 108 -28.17 8.66 50.57
CA ALA A 108 -28.78 7.76 51.51
C ALA A 108 -30.03 8.41 52.13
N ILE A 109 -30.87 7.62 52.80
CA ILE A 109 -32.07 8.11 53.47
C ILE A 109 -31.96 7.84 54.96
N ASP A 110 -32.31 8.86 55.73
CA ASP A 110 -32.47 8.85 57.16
C ASP A 110 -33.92 9.12 57.56
N ASN A 111 -34.34 8.57 58.70
CA ASN A 111 -35.68 8.76 59.26
C ASN A 111 -35.91 10.18 59.82
N CYS A 112 -34.86 10.85 60.28
CA CYS A 112 -34.86 12.22 60.82
C CYS A 112 -34.37 13.24 59.81
N ALA A 113 -33.15 13.05 59.29
CA ALA A 113 -32.47 13.99 58.42
C ALA A 113 -32.99 13.93 56.97
N GLY A 114 -33.73 12.87 56.60
CA GLY A 114 -34.22 12.67 55.25
C GLY A 114 -33.10 12.30 54.29
N SER A 115 -33.03 12.93 53.11
CA SER A 115 -32.02 12.61 52.10
C SER A 115 -30.66 13.21 52.44
N ILE A 116 -29.64 12.36 52.54
CA ILE A 116 -28.25 12.74 52.85
C ILE A 116 -27.39 12.45 51.63
N VAL A 117 -26.55 13.41 51.23
CA VAL A 117 -25.57 13.23 50.16
C VAL A 117 -24.25 12.72 50.75
N GLY A 118 -23.71 11.65 50.17
CA GLY A 118 -22.42 11.08 50.57
C GLY A 118 -21.27 12.03 50.28
N THR A 119 -20.29 12.05 51.18
CA THR A 119 -19.04 12.81 51.05
C THR A 119 -17.86 11.85 50.99
N THR A 120 -16.77 12.25 50.32
CA THR A 120 -15.56 11.43 50.26
C THR A 120 -14.33 12.33 50.14
N ASN A 121 -13.18 11.82 50.58
CA ASN A 121 -11.87 12.41 50.30
C ASN A 121 -11.15 11.69 49.14
N ASP A 122 -11.73 10.60 48.64
CA ASP A 122 -11.18 9.86 47.50
C ASP A 122 -11.41 10.63 46.20
N PRO A 123 -10.57 10.43 45.16
CA PRO A 123 -10.82 10.99 43.84
C PRO A 123 -12.17 10.55 43.27
N LEU A 124 -12.86 11.45 42.57
CA LEU A 124 -14.11 11.12 41.88
C LEU A 124 -13.89 10.69 40.43
N THR A 125 -12.73 10.99 39.85
CA THR A 125 -12.39 10.66 38.47
C THR A 125 -11.11 9.84 38.43
N TYR A 126 -11.16 8.72 37.72
CA TYR A 126 -10.03 7.84 37.46
C TYR A 126 -9.82 7.74 35.96
N SER A 127 -8.58 7.90 35.51
CA SER A 127 -8.19 7.93 34.08
C SER A 127 -7.05 6.95 33.76
N ILE A 128 -6.84 5.97 34.64
CA ILE A 128 -5.79 4.96 34.52
C ILE A 128 -6.48 3.62 34.64
N GLN A 129 -6.05 2.64 33.85
CA GLN A 129 -6.59 1.27 33.92
C GLN A 129 -6.47 0.70 35.32
N GLY A 130 -7.54 0.02 35.77
CA GLY A 130 -7.57 -0.65 37.06
C GLY A 130 -8.91 -0.57 37.78
N THR A 131 -8.93 -1.17 38.96
CA THR A 131 -10.08 -1.16 39.87
C THR A 131 -9.75 -0.30 41.10
N PHE A 132 -10.62 0.64 41.39
CA PHE A 132 -10.51 1.59 42.50
C PHE A 132 -11.73 1.47 43.41
N ILE A 133 -11.58 1.89 44.67
CA ILE A 133 -12.66 1.87 45.66
C ILE A 133 -12.79 3.29 46.22
N ILE A 134 -13.98 3.85 46.14
CA ILE A 134 -14.37 5.08 46.82
C ILE A 134 -15.07 4.70 48.12
N THR A 135 -14.64 5.29 49.23
CA THR A 135 -15.32 5.24 50.52
C THR A 135 -16.19 6.47 50.68
N TRP A 136 -17.50 6.28 50.63
CA TRP A 136 -18.49 7.33 50.87
C TRP A 136 -18.87 7.37 52.35
N ASN A 137 -18.77 8.53 52.96
CA ASN A 137 -19.22 8.80 54.33
C ASN A 137 -20.55 9.57 54.29
N PHE A 138 -21.52 9.05 55.02
CA PHE A 138 -22.84 9.66 55.20
C PHE A 138 -23.00 10.04 56.66
N ASN A 139 -23.20 11.32 56.90
CA ASN A 139 -23.41 11.89 58.23
C ASN A 139 -24.77 12.57 58.22
N ASP A 140 -25.64 12.18 59.13
CA ASP A 140 -26.99 12.72 59.28
C ASP A 140 -27.03 14.11 59.94
N GLY A 141 -25.88 14.62 60.39
CA GLY A 141 -25.77 15.86 61.17
C GLY A 141 -26.22 15.70 62.63
N ASN A 142 -26.67 14.52 63.02
CA ASN A 142 -27.19 14.21 64.34
C ASN A 142 -26.24 13.36 65.18
N GLY A 143 -25.10 12.98 64.61
CA GLY A 143 -24.04 12.24 65.29
C GLY A 143 -23.98 10.78 64.86
N ASN A 144 -24.90 10.33 64.01
CA ASN A 144 -24.85 9.01 63.43
C ASN A 144 -24.18 9.08 62.05
N ASN A 145 -23.29 8.14 61.79
CA ASN A 145 -22.62 8.03 60.51
C ASN A 145 -22.52 6.58 60.07
N PHE A 146 -22.40 6.39 58.77
CA PHE A 146 -22.00 5.12 58.20
C PHE A 146 -21.19 5.37 56.93
N SER A 147 -20.44 4.35 56.51
CA SER A 147 -19.72 4.38 55.24
C SER A 147 -20.21 3.29 54.29
N ALA A 148 -20.26 3.60 53.00
CA ALA A 148 -20.48 2.62 51.94
C ALA A 148 -19.33 2.65 50.93
N LEU A 149 -19.00 1.49 50.38
CA LEU A 149 -17.96 1.35 49.36
C LEU A 149 -18.60 1.38 47.97
N GLN A 150 -17.98 2.07 47.03
CA GLN A 150 -18.32 2.02 45.61
C GLN A 150 -17.09 1.61 44.80
N THR A 151 -17.24 0.61 43.94
CA THR A 151 -16.17 0.17 43.04
C THR A 151 -16.20 1.01 41.76
N VAL A 152 -15.05 1.51 41.35
CA VAL A 152 -14.84 2.17 40.06
C VAL A 152 -13.88 1.34 39.22
N ILE A 153 -14.27 1.02 37.99
CA ILE A 153 -13.52 0.15 37.09
C ILE A 153 -13.19 0.95 35.82
N VAL A 154 -11.91 1.15 35.56
CA VAL A 154 -11.41 1.62 34.28
C VAL A 154 -10.81 0.41 33.58
N ASP A 155 -11.49 -0.07 32.54
CA ASP A 155 -11.12 -1.27 31.81
C ASP A 155 -11.36 -1.05 30.31
N ASP A 156 -10.26 -0.94 29.57
CA ASP A 156 -10.27 -0.82 28.13
C ASP A 156 -10.40 -2.20 27.49
N THR A 157 -11.52 -2.39 26.79
CA THR A 157 -11.89 -3.68 26.19
C THR A 157 -11.92 -3.63 24.67
N THR A 158 -11.56 -2.49 24.10
CA THR A 158 -11.65 -2.23 22.67
C THR A 158 -10.28 -2.44 22.04
N ASN A 159 -10.24 -3.13 20.92
CA ASN A 159 -9.00 -3.31 20.16
C ASN A 159 -8.60 -1.99 19.47
N PRO A 160 -7.29 -1.78 19.21
CA PRO A 160 -6.84 -0.70 18.35
C PRO A 160 -7.55 -0.69 16.99
N ASP A 161 -7.71 0.49 16.41
CA ASP A 161 -8.25 0.66 15.06
C ASP A 161 -7.37 -0.08 14.06
N VAL A 162 -7.99 -0.79 13.12
CA VAL A 162 -7.28 -1.54 12.08
C VAL A 162 -6.80 -0.59 10.98
N PRO A 163 -5.49 -0.28 10.87
CA PRO A 163 -5.01 0.60 9.81
C PRO A 163 -4.96 -0.13 8.46
N THR A 164 -5.05 0.64 7.37
CA THR A 164 -4.66 0.16 6.04
C THR A 164 -3.21 0.59 5.79
N LEU A 165 -2.30 -0.38 5.69
CA LEU A 165 -0.87 -0.12 5.48
C LEU A 165 -0.55 -0.21 3.98
N ALA A 166 0.02 0.85 3.41
CA ALA A 166 0.50 0.84 2.03
C ALA A 166 1.81 0.05 1.91
N ASP A 167 2.02 -0.57 0.76
CA ASP A 167 3.28 -1.23 0.44
C ASP A 167 4.44 -0.23 0.48
N VAL A 168 5.59 -0.67 1.00
CA VAL A 168 6.83 0.11 1.00
C VAL A 168 7.80 -0.55 0.04
N SER A 169 8.30 0.23 -0.92
CA SER A 169 9.22 -0.27 -1.94
C SER A 169 10.53 0.48 -1.94
N GLY A 170 11.61 -0.22 -2.30
CA GLY A 170 12.94 0.33 -2.43
C GLY A 170 13.78 -0.47 -3.42
N GLN A 171 14.70 0.21 -4.11
CA GLN A 171 15.65 -0.44 -5.01
C GLN A 171 16.86 -0.94 -4.21
N CYS A 172 17.28 -2.17 -4.47
CA CYS A 172 18.35 -2.91 -3.77
C CYS A 172 18.12 -3.18 -2.28
N SER A 173 17.47 -2.26 -1.57
CA SER A 173 17.06 -2.45 -0.20
C SER A 173 15.81 -1.64 0.12
N VAL A 174 15.09 -2.06 1.15
CA VAL A 174 13.98 -1.30 1.73
C VAL A 174 14.05 -1.43 3.24
N THR A 175 13.93 -0.29 3.94
CA THR A 175 13.72 -0.26 5.38
C THR A 175 12.30 0.24 5.64
N VAL A 176 11.51 -0.57 6.35
CA VAL A 176 10.12 -0.27 6.67
C VAL A 176 10.02 0.27 8.09
N PRO A 177 9.65 1.55 8.29
CA PRO A 177 9.47 2.10 9.63
C PRO A 177 8.24 1.47 10.31
N ALA A 178 8.27 1.41 11.64
CA ALA A 178 7.12 0.94 12.41
C ALA A 178 5.90 1.85 12.17
N PRO A 179 4.76 1.31 11.69
CA PRO A 179 3.54 2.08 11.50
C PRO A 179 2.87 2.40 12.84
N THR A 180 1.94 3.35 12.81
CA THR A 180 1.11 3.72 13.96
C THR A 180 -0.38 3.61 13.59
N THR A 181 -1.21 3.40 14.60
CA THR A 181 -2.68 3.47 14.53
C THR A 181 -3.23 4.19 15.75
N THR A 182 -4.56 4.30 15.87
CA THR A 182 -5.28 4.88 17.00
C THR A 182 -6.02 3.84 17.80
N ASP A 183 -6.45 4.24 18.99
CA ASP A 183 -7.34 3.50 19.87
C ASP A 183 -8.28 4.50 20.57
N ASN A 184 -9.44 4.06 21.08
CA ASN A 184 -10.38 4.95 21.79
C ASN A 184 -9.78 5.59 23.05
N CYS A 185 -8.86 4.92 23.73
CA CYS A 185 -8.19 5.42 24.93
C CYS A 185 -6.81 6.00 24.65
N THR A 186 -6.23 5.71 23.49
CA THR A 186 -4.86 6.13 23.16
C THR A 186 -4.78 6.74 21.76
N THR A 187 -4.27 7.97 21.66
CA THR A 187 -4.19 8.69 20.38
C THR A 187 -3.11 8.16 19.42
N SER A 188 -2.21 7.30 19.90
CA SER A 188 -1.19 6.68 19.06
C SER A 188 -0.75 5.34 19.66
N VAL A 189 -0.89 4.28 18.87
CA VAL A 189 -0.38 2.94 19.14
C VAL A 189 0.65 2.61 18.08
N THR A 190 1.91 2.46 18.47
CA THR A 190 3.00 2.08 17.56
C THR A 190 3.10 0.57 17.45
N ALA A 191 3.14 0.04 16.24
CA ALA A 191 3.27 -1.39 16.04
C ALA A 191 4.65 -1.91 16.43
N THR A 192 4.69 -3.19 16.78
CA THR A 192 5.92 -3.96 16.94
C THR A 192 5.90 -5.15 15.99
N THR A 193 7.07 -5.71 15.68
CA THR A 193 7.18 -6.92 14.86
C THR A 193 8.41 -7.72 15.27
N THR A 194 8.36 -9.04 15.05
CA THR A 194 9.53 -9.92 15.12
C THR A 194 10.16 -10.16 13.74
N ASP A 195 9.47 -9.77 12.67
CA ASP A 195 9.98 -9.89 11.31
C ASP A 195 11.09 -8.87 11.07
N ALA A 196 11.94 -9.12 10.07
CA ALA A 196 12.94 -8.14 9.67
C ALA A 196 12.24 -6.85 9.15
N THR A 197 12.84 -5.70 9.43
CA THR A 197 12.37 -4.41 8.91
C THR A 197 13.29 -3.82 7.86
N ASN A 198 14.45 -4.44 7.62
CA ASN A 198 15.38 -4.07 6.57
C ASN A 198 15.67 -5.29 5.68
N TYR A 199 15.42 -5.14 4.38
CA TYR A 199 15.59 -6.18 3.38
C TYR A 199 16.54 -5.68 2.30
N THR A 200 17.50 -6.51 1.89
CA THR A 200 18.55 -6.16 0.91
C THR A 200 18.61 -7.11 -0.28
N VAL A 201 17.75 -8.13 -0.29
CA VAL A 201 17.67 -9.10 -1.38
C VAL A 201 16.40 -8.80 -2.18
N PRO A 202 16.45 -8.80 -3.53
CA PRO A 202 15.27 -8.58 -4.35
C PRO A 202 14.15 -9.59 -4.06
N GLY A 203 12.92 -9.10 -3.91
CA GLY A 203 11.76 -9.92 -3.57
C GLY A 203 10.64 -9.10 -2.92
N THR A 204 9.52 -9.79 -2.68
CA THR A 204 8.40 -9.25 -1.88
C THR A 204 8.36 -10.00 -0.56
N TYR A 205 8.44 -9.25 0.53
CA TYR A 205 8.38 -9.74 1.90
C TYR A 205 7.11 -9.24 2.56
N VAL A 206 6.53 -10.05 3.44
CA VAL A 206 5.33 -9.69 4.22
C VAL A 206 5.76 -9.50 5.66
N ILE A 207 5.58 -8.30 6.19
CA ILE A 207 5.80 -7.97 7.61
C ILE A 207 4.46 -8.08 8.32
N THR A 208 4.42 -8.84 9.41
CA THR A 208 3.27 -8.88 10.33
C THR A 208 3.51 -7.92 11.48
N TRP A 209 2.70 -6.86 11.54
CA TRP A 209 2.73 -5.85 12.58
C TRP A 209 1.70 -6.15 13.66
N THR A 210 2.12 -6.17 14.92
CA THR A 210 1.25 -6.26 16.09
C THR A 210 1.07 -4.87 16.71
N PHE A 211 -0.17 -4.39 16.71
CA PHE A 211 -0.56 -3.18 17.45
C PHE A 211 -1.14 -3.62 18.79
N ASN A 212 -0.49 -3.22 19.88
CA ASN A 212 -0.93 -3.50 21.26
C ASN A 212 -1.09 -2.16 21.98
N ASP A 213 -2.27 -1.92 22.53
CA ASP A 213 -2.63 -0.67 23.22
C ASP A 213 -2.01 -0.51 24.62
N GLY A 214 -1.36 -1.56 25.14
CA GLY A 214 -0.84 -1.62 26.50
C GLY A 214 -1.88 -1.98 27.57
N ASN A 215 -3.15 -2.12 27.19
CA ASN A 215 -4.29 -2.46 28.06
C ASN A 215 -4.76 -3.91 27.87
N GLY A 216 -4.07 -4.68 27.02
CA GLY A 216 -4.34 -6.10 26.78
C GLY A 216 -5.08 -6.38 25.48
N ASN A 217 -5.44 -5.34 24.72
CA ASN A 217 -6.08 -5.49 23.42
C ASN A 217 -5.03 -5.39 22.31
N SER A 218 -5.18 -6.22 21.27
CA SER A 218 -4.22 -6.23 20.18
C SER A 218 -4.80 -6.74 18.86
N ILE A 219 -4.23 -6.24 17.77
CA ILE A 219 -4.53 -6.65 16.41
C ILE A 219 -3.24 -6.92 15.63
N ASN A 220 -3.33 -7.76 14.60
CA ASN A 220 -2.25 -8.00 13.66
C ASN A 220 -2.65 -7.52 12.26
N VAL A 221 -1.76 -6.78 11.60
CA VAL A 221 -1.94 -6.29 10.23
C VAL A 221 -0.67 -6.55 9.42
N THR A 222 -0.83 -6.98 8.17
CA THR A 222 0.29 -7.25 7.27
C THR A 222 0.62 -6.05 6.39
N GLN A 223 1.89 -5.85 6.06
CA GLN A 223 2.36 -4.86 5.10
C GLN A 223 3.42 -5.48 4.19
N ASN A 224 3.38 -5.20 2.89
CA ASN A 224 4.43 -5.68 1.99
C ASN A 224 5.64 -4.74 1.99
N ALA A 225 6.82 -5.34 2.03
CA ALA A 225 8.10 -4.70 1.76
C ALA A 225 8.64 -5.24 0.43
N ILE A 226 8.83 -4.37 -0.56
CA ILE A 226 9.18 -4.76 -1.93
C ILE A 226 10.60 -4.26 -2.23
N VAL A 227 11.53 -5.19 -2.42
CA VAL A 227 12.89 -4.88 -2.89
C VAL A 227 12.95 -5.17 -4.38
N THR A 228 13.10 -4.12 -5.19
CA THR A 228 13.35 -4.29 -6.63
C THR A 228 14.84 -4.44 -6.88
N PRO A 229 15.28 -5.33 -7.80
CA PRO A 229 16.69 -5.47 -8.13
C PRO A 229 17.26 -4.16 -8.70
N ALA A 230 18.55 -3.93 -8.45
CA ALA A 230 19.30 -2.85 -9.08
C ALA A 230 19.39 -3.02 -10.61
N ASN A 231 19.25 -4.26 -11.09
CA ASN A 231 19.56 -4.66 -12.45
C ASN A 231 18.29 -4.99 -13.21
N ALA A 232 18.12 -4.37 -14.38
CA ALA A 232 17.33 -4.93 -15.46
C ALA A 232 18.32 -5.58 -16.44
N ALA A 233 18.31 -6.91 -16.55
CA ALA A 233 19.00 -7.57 -17.65
C ALA A 233 18.19 -7.29 -18.92
N ILE A 234 18.75 -6.52 -19.86
CA ILE A 234 18.15 -6.29 -21.17
C ILE A 234 19.01 -7.03 -22.18
N ALA A 235 18.49 -8.10 -22.77
CA ALA A 235 19.10 -8.71 -23.93
C ALA A 235 18.93 -7.77 -25.12
N VAL A 236 19.91 -6.90 -25.37
CA VAL A 236 19.96 -6.12 -26.60
C VAL A 236 20.74 -6.92 -27.64
N THR A 237 20.04 -7.70 -28.46
CA THR A 237 20.64 -8.38 -29.62
C THR A 237 20.91 -7.36 -30.72
N GLY A 238 22.09 -6.75 -30.69
CA GLY A 238 22.66 -6.07 -31.85
C GLY A 238 23.39 -7.10 -32.72
N LEU A 239 22.96 -7.27 -33.97
CA LEU A 239 23.67 -8.06 -34.96
C LEU A 239 24.81 -7.21 -35.52
N ALA A 240 26.06 -7.59 -35.25
CA ALA A 240 27.21 -7.05 -35.96
C ALA A 240 27.52 -8.01 -37.12
N GLU A 241 26.79 -7.84 -38.24
CA GLU A 241 26.76 -8.78 -39.37
C GLU A 241 28.03 -8.79 -40.26
N CYS A 242 29.12 -8.14 -39.85
CA CYS A 242 30.33 -8.14 -40.67
C CYS A 242 31.60 -7.75 -39.91
N ASN A 243 32.35 -8.74 -39.42
CA ASN A 243 33.64 -8.52 -38.76
C ASN A 243 34.85 -8.51 -39.71
N LYS A 244 34.69 -8.79 -41.02
CA LYS A 244 35.81 -8.95 -41.97
C LYS A 244 35.98 -7.82 -42.99
N ASP A 245 35.03 -6.90 -43.09
CA ASP A 245 35.10 -5.78 -44.04
C ASP A 245 35.07 -4.42 -43.32
N SER A 246 36.21 -3.72 -43.33
CA SER A 246 36.34 -2.39 -42.71
C SER A 246 35.40 -1.33 -43.30
N ALA A 247 34.89 -1.52 -44.52
CA ALA A 247 33.99 -0.58 -45.19
C ALA A 247 32.51 -0.78 -44.79
N LEU A 248 32.15 -1.97 -44.28
CA LEU A 248 30.77 -2.32 -43.88
C LEU A 248 30.58 -2.40 -42.36
N VAL A 249 31.66 -2.33 -41.59
CA VAL A 249 31.60 -2.32 -40.12
C VAL A 249 31.00 -1.00 -39.62
N THR A 250 29.85 -1.08 -38.98
CA THR A 250 29.29 0.03 -38.19
C THR A 250 29.69 -0.13 -36.72
N ASN A 251 30.30 0.91 -36.15
CA ASN A 251 30.60 0.95 -34.73
C ASN A 251 29.31 1.06 -33.90
N ILE A 252 29.20 0.23 -32.86
CA ILE A 252 28.03 0.19 -31.99
C ILE A 252 28.32 1.06 -30.76
N ASN A 253 27.55 2.12 -30.56
CA ASN A 253 27.60 2.90 -29.31
C ASN A 253 26.71 2.22 -28.25
N LEU A 254 27.33 1.57 -27.28
CA LEU A 254 26.64 0.83 -26.22
C LEU A 254 25.80 1.75 -25.32
N ASP A 255 26.14 3.03 -25.16
CA ASP A 255 25.32 3.97 -24.38
C ASP A 255 23.93 4.19 -25.01
N SER A 256 23.82 4.04 -26.33
CA SER A 256 22.52 4.12 -27.04
C SER A 256 21.61 2.92 -26.75
N LEU A 257 22.17 1.84 -26.21
CA LEU A 257 21.44 0.62 -25.87
C LEU A 257 20.94 0.64 -24.42
N LEU A 258 21.32 1.65 -23.63
CA LEU A 258 20.89 1.77 -22.25
C LEU A 258 19.39 2.10 -22.17
N PRO A 259 18.63 1.43 -21.28
CA PRO A 259 17.23 1.79 -21.06
C PRO A 259 17.08 3.22 -20.55
N ALA A 260 15.91 3.81 -20.80
CA ALA A 260 15.58 5.15 -20.32
C ALA A 260 15.80 5.26 -18.80
N LEU A 261 16.24 6.45 -18.34
CA LEU A 261 16.57 6.74 -16.94
C LEU A 261 17.73 5.92 -16.36
N THR A 262 18.60 5.35 -17.20
CA THR A 262 19.90 4.84 -16.71
C THR A 262 20.81 6.04 -16.37
N PRO A 263 21.38 6.10 -15.14
CA PRO A 263 22.34 7.14 -14.79
C PRO A 263 23.54 7.18 -15.75
N THR A 264 24.06 8.38 -16.02
CA THR A 264 25.25 8.57 -16.85
C THR A 264 26.53 8.48 -16.01
N GLY A 265 27.68 8.27 -16.66
CA GLY A 265 28.99 8.21 -16.00
C GLY A 265 29.42 6.82 -15.53
N GLY A 266 28.66 5.77 -15.85
CA GLY A 266 29.11 4.39 -15.71
C GLY A 266 30.19 4.01 -16.72
N VAL A 267 30.79 2.84 -16.49
CA VAL A 267 31.88 2.29 -17.31
C VAL A 267 31.43 0.98 -17.93
N TRP A 268 31.66 0.84 -19.24
CA TRP A 268 31.49 -0.43 -19.95
C TRP A 268 32.72 -1.31 -19.77
N THR A 269 32.49 -2.57 -19.44
CA THR A 269 33.51 -3.60 -19.32
C THR A 269 33.09 -4.82 -20.13
N GLU A 270 34.01 -5.38 -20.92
CA GLU A 270 33.76 -6.65 -21.59
C GLU A 270 33.92 -7.79 -20.58
N ILE A 271 32.91 -8.66 -20.49
CA ILE A 271 32.87 -9.81 -19.55
C ILE A 271 32.69 -11.16 -20.28
N SER A 272 32.89 -11.17 -21.59
CA SER A 272 32.90 -12.36 -22.43
C SER A 272 34.05 -13.31 -22.07
N THR A 273 33.93 -14.58 -22.44
CA THR A 273 35.01 -15.58 -22.24
C THR A 273 36.17 -15.41 -23.20
N ILE A 274 35.95 -14.74 -24.34
CA ILE A 274 36.96 -14.45 -25.36
C ILE A 274 36.97 -12.93 -25.54
N SER A 275 38.11 -12.29 -25.30
CA SER A 275 38.20 -10.84 -25.46
C SER A 275 38.11 -10.45 -26.94
N SER A 276 37.22 -9.51 -27.22
CA SER A 276 37.02 -8.91 -28.54
C SER A 276 38.18 -8.00 -28.95
N ASN A 277 38.83 -7.34 -27.98
CA ASN A 277 39.69 -6.17 -28.19
C ASN A 277 39.03 -5.00 -28.97
N GLY A 278 37.72 -5.06 -29.19
CA GLY A 278 36.96 -4.10 -30.00
C GLY A 278 36.30 -2.98 -29.19
N LEU A 279 36.34 -3.05 -27.85
CA LEU A 279 35.72 -2.06 -26.98
C LEU A 279 36.66 -0.88 -26.69
N ASN A 280 36.21 0.33 -26.99
CA ASN A 280 36.89 1.57 -26.62
C ASN A 280 35.87 2.55 -25.99
N GLY A 281 35.94 2.70 -24.66
CA GLY A 281 34.94 3.45 -23.90
C GLY A 281 33.58 2.78 -24.02
N SER A 282 32.58 3.50 -24.53
CA SER A 282 31.24 2.95 -24.83
C SER A 282 31.07 2.50 -26.28
N VAL A 283 32.10 2.58 -27.11
CA VAL A 283 32.01 2.20 -28.53
C VAL A 283 32.61 0.82 -28.75
N PHE A 284 31.80 -0.11 -29.25
CA PHE A 284 32.24 -1.43 -29.68
C PHE A 284 32.42 -1.47 -31.21
N THR A 285 33.61 -1.88 -31.64
CA THR A 285 33.99 -2.03 -33.05
C THR A 285 34.13 -3.51 -33.39
N PRO A 286 33.24 -4.09 -34.22
CA PRO A 286 33.29 -5.52 -34.55
C PRO A 286 34.33 -5.89 -35.62
N TYR A 287 35.01 -4.92 -36.25
CA TYR A 287 36.04 -5.20 -37.25
C TYR A 287 37.20 -6.02 -36.65
N LEU A 288 37.53 -7.14 -37.31
CA LEU A 288 38.52 -8.15 -36.91
C LEU A 288 38.24 -8.85 -35.57
N VAL A 289 37.06 -8.64 -34.99
CA VAL A 289 36.61 -9.38 -33.80
C VAL A 289 36.19 -10.79 -34.24
N PRO A 290 36.64 -11.88 -33.59
CA PRO A 290 36.19 -13.24 -33.94
C PRO A 290 34.67 -13.41 -33.93
N VAL A 291 34.15 -14.39 -34.68
CA VAL A 291 32.72 -14.73 -34.65
C VAL A 291 32.35 -15.29 -33.28
N GLY A 292 31.24 -14.80 -32.71
CA GLY A 292 30.74 -15.24 -31.40
C GLY A 292 29.89 -14.19 -30.69
N ASP A 293 29.41 -14.56 -29.50
CA ASP A 293 28.65 -13.66 -28.63
C ASP A 293 29.57 -12.95 -27.64
N TYR A 294 29.45 -11.63 -27.58
CA TYR A 294 30.22 -10.75 -26.73
C TYR A 294 29.29 -10.05 -25.73
N VAL A 295 29.59 -10.22 -24.44
CA VAL A 295 28.80 -9.64 -23.35
C VAL A 295 29.54 -8.44 -22.77
N PHE A 296 28.86 -7.30 -22.76
CA PHE A 296 29.35 -6.05 -22.19
C PHE A 296 28.53 -5.69 -20.95
N SER A 297 29.19 -5.32 -19.86
CA SER A 297 28.60 -4.93 -18.59
C SER A 297 28.83 -3.45 -18.34
N TYR A 298 27.75 -2.68 -18.28
CA TYR A 298 27.74 -1.29 -17.87
C TYR A 298 27.51 -1.21 -16.36
N VAL A 299 28.49 -0.66 -15.65
CA VAL A 299 28.44 -0.51 -14.19
C VAL A 299 28.37 0.97 -13.85
N VAL A 300 27.29 1.41 -13.18
CA VAL A 300 27.09 2.81 -12.79
C VAL A 300 26.57 2.92 -11.36
N ALA A 301 26.93 4.00 -10.66
CA ALA A 301 26.31 4.35 -9.38
C ALA A 301 24.87 4.85 -9.61
N ASP A 302 23.92 4.28 -8.88
CA ASP A 302 22.50 4.66 -8.88
C ASP A 302 22.08 4.86 -7.41
N GLY A 303 22.31 6.07 -6.90
CA GLY A 303 22.23 6.37 -5.47
C GLY A 303 23.30 5.61 -4.67
N ASP A 304 22.88 4.89 -3.63
CA ASP A 304 23.74 4.03 -2.80
C ASP A 304 24.01 2.65 -3.43
N CYS A 305 23.46 2.40 -4.61
CA CYS A 305 23.60 1.13 -5.32
C CYS A 305 24.51 1.22 -6.52
N THR A 306 24.94 0.04 -6.98
CA THR A 306 25.55 -0.13 -8.30
C THR A 306 24.54 -0.78 -9.23
N ARG A 307 24.14 -0.07 -10.28
CA ARG A 307 23.31 -0.62 -11.36
C ARG A 307 24.20 -1.28 -12.39
N ILE A 308 23.85 -2.52 -12.75
CA ILE A 308 24.54 -3.27 -13.80
C ILE A 308 23.55 -3.52 -14.94
N VAL A 309 23.95 -3.13 -16.16
CA VAL A 309 23.22 -3.42 -17.39
C VAL A 309 24.13 -4.28 -18.28
N ASN A 310 23.69 -5.49 -18.60
CA ASN A 310 24.42 -6.37 -19.52
C ASN A 310 23.82 -6.24 -20.92
N ALA A 311 24.66 -5.96 -21.92
CA ALA A 311 24.32 -6.02 -23.34
C ALA A 311 25.05 -7.21 -23.99
N THR A 312 24.40 -7.90 -24.94
CA THR A 312 24.99 -9.04 -25.65
C THR A 312 24.98 -8.77 -27.14
N ILE A 313 26.15 -8.60 -27.75
CA ILE A 313 26.32 -8.38 -29.18
C ILE A 313 26.78 -9.68 -29.83
N THR A 314 26.04 -10.14 -30.83
CA THR A 314 26.44 -11.28 -31.65
C THR A 314 27.23 -10.76 -32.84
N VAL A 315 28.49 -11.19 -32.95
CA VAL A 315 29.35 -10.93 -34.10
C VAL A 315 29.31 -12.16 -35.01
N ASP A 316 28.93 -11.96 -36.26
CA ASP A 316 28.95 -13.00 -37.28
C ASP A 316 29.76 -12.59 -38.52
N ASP A 317 30.04 -13.56 -39.38
CA ASP A 317 30.69 -13.36 -40.67
C ASP A 317 29.78 -13.72 -41.85
N ASN A 318 28.46 -13.66 -41.64
CA ASN A 318 27.45 -14.01 -42.65
C ASN A 318 27.21 -12.90 -43.67
N CYS A 319 28.03 -11.85 -43.71
CA CYS A 319 27.94 -10.88 -44.78
C CYS A 319 28.12 -11.57 -46.14
N ILE A 320 27.11 -11.43 -47.00
CA ILE A 320 27.16 -11.88 -48.40
C ILE A 320 28.22 -11.01 -49.09
N VAL A 321 29.40 -11.57 -49.32
CA VAL A 321 30.40 -11.00 -50.21
C VAL A 321 29.93 -11.16 -51.66
N ASP A 322 29.14 -10.20 -52.15
CA ASP A 322 29.14 -9.86 -53.58
C ASP A 322 29.83 -8.50 -53.73
N PRO A 323 31.17 -8.48 -53.83
CA PRO A 323 31.90 -7.22 -53.85
C PRO A 323 31.99 -6.69 -55.28
N ASP A 324 30.89 -6.60 -56.06
CA ASP A 324 30.68 -5.62 -57.16
C ASP A 324 29.59 -6.03 -58.21
N GLY A 325 28.83 -7.13 -58.06
CA GLY A 325 27.85 -7.54 -59.10
C GLY A 325 28.51 -8.02 -60.40
N THR A 326 29.78 -8.43 -60.32
CA THR A 326 30.63 -8.81 -61.46
C THR A 326 30.43 -10.25 -61.94
N CYS A 327 29.88 -11.15 -61.11
CA CYS A 327 29.50 -12.50 -61.55
C CYS A 327 28.05 -12.57 -62.07
N ILE A 328 27.58 -11.52 -62.75
CA ILE A 328 26.32 -11.52 -63.50
C ILE A 328 26.66 -11.24 -64.97
N PRO A 329 26.27 -12.11 -65.92
CA PRO A 329 26.49 -11.82 -67.33
C PRO A 329 25.48 -10.75 -67.78
N ILE A 330 26.00 -9.68 -68.40
CA ILE A 330 25.17 -8.57 -68.91
C ILE A 330 25.07 -8.72 -70.43
N ILE A 331 23.86 -8.99 -70.93
CA ILE A 331 23.62 -9.24 -72.36
C ILE A 331 23.22 -7.95 -73.07
N HIS A 332 24.01 -7.54 -74.07
CA HIS A 332 23.63 -6.48 -75.01
C HIS A 332 22.79 -7.06 -76.13
N ASN A 333 21.49 -6.76 -76.13
CA ASN A 333 20.52 -7.40 -77.02
C ASN A 333 20.52 -6.88 -78.47
N ALA A 334 21.52 -6.10 -78.90
CA ALA A 334 21.64 -5.60 -80.27
C ALA A 334 23.09 -5.44 -80.70
N PHE A 335 23.38 -5.72 -81.98
CA PHE A 335 24.70 -5.48 -82.58
C PHE A 335 24.59 -5.23 -84.10
N SER A 336 25.61 -4.56 -84.66
CA SER A 336 25.62 -4.06 -86.04
C SER A 336 26.89 -4.43 -86.80
N PRO A 337 27.00 -5.67 -87.32
CA PRO A 337 28.19 -6.11 -88.07
C PRO A 337 28.22 -5.51 -89.48
N ASN A 338 28.55 -4.22 -89.59
CA ASN A 338 28.64 -3.42 -90.81
C ASN A 338 30.08 -3.00 -91.17
N ASN A 339 31.06 -3.48 -90.40
CA ASN A 339 32.49 -3.26 -90.61
C ASN A 339 32.96 -1.81 -90.37
N ASP A 340 32.24 -1.04 -89.55
CA ASP A 340 32.62 0.30 -89.06
C ASP A 340 33.47 0.30 -87.78
N GLY A 341 33.65 -0.88 -87.18
CA GLY A 341 34.46 -1.11 -85.99
C GLY A 341 33.70 -0.94 -84.68
N ILE A 342 32.40 -0.68 -84.72
CA ILE A 342 31.53 -0.47 -83.55
C ILE A 342 30.43 -1.54 -83.55
N ASN A 343 30.26 -2.24 -82.41
CA ASN A 343 29.24 -3.28 -82.23
C ASN A 343 29.26 -4.38 -83.32
N GLU A 344 30.45 -4.77 -83.78
CA GLU A 344 30.63 -5.78 -84.83
C GLU A 344 30.25 -7.19 -84.39
N VAL A 345 30.12 -7.41 -83.08
CA VAL A 345 29.89 -8.73 -82.48
C VAL A 345 28.84 -8.65 -81.38
N PHE A 346 28.21 -9.78 -81.08
CA PHE A 346 27.33 -9.90 -79.93
C PHE A 346 28.17 -9.94 -78.64
N ILE A 347 28.07 -8.89 -77.81
CA ILE A 347 28.83 -8.77 -76.56
C ILE A 347 27.99 -9.21 -75.36
N ILE A 348 28.59 -10.02 -74.49
CA ILE A 348 28.08 -10.35 -73.16
C ILE A 348 29.15 -9.95 -72.16
N ASP A 349 28.94 -8.88 -71.38
CA ASP A 349 29.96 -8.42 -70.44
C ASP A 349 30.15 -9.45 -69.30
N ASN A 350 31.40 -9.55 -68.83
CA ASN A 350 31.89 -10.44 -67.77
C ASN A 350 31.90 -11.94 -68.10
N ILE A 351 31.41 -12.38 -69.26
CA ILE A 351 31.24 -13.82 -69.56
C ILE A 351 32.57 -14.58 -69.71
N ASP A 352 33.65 -13.86 -70.03
CA ASP A 352 35.01 -14.37 -70.20
C ASP A 352 35.74 -14.57 -68.86
N ASP A 353 35.17 -14.13 -67.73
CA ASP A 353 35.69 -14.42 -66.40
C ASP A 353 35.46 -15.88 -66.03
N THR A 354 36.47 -16.72 -66.29
CA THR A 354 36.47 -18.16 -65.95
C THR A 354 36.39 -18.47 -64.46
N VAL A 355 36.56 -17.49 -63.57
CA VAL A 355 36.34 -17.64 -62.12
C VAL A 355 34.86 -17.49 -61.79
N CYS A 356 34.17 -16.53 -62.41
CA CYS A 356 32.72 -16.33 -62.26
C CYS A 356 31.91 -17.36 -63.05
N PHE A 357 32.35 -17.68 -64.28
CA PHE A 357 31.69 -18.58 -65.22
C PHE A 357 32.66 -19.69 -65.69
N PRO A 358 32.95 -20.70 -64.84
CA PRO A 358 33.90 -21.77 -65.18
C PRO A 358 33.54 -22.53 -66.46
N THR A 359 32.26 -22.58 -66.79
CA THR A 359 31.77 -23.04 -68.09
C THR A 359 30.64 -22.13 -68.58
N ASN A 360 30.59 -21.89 -69.89
CA ASN A 360 29.47 -21.22 -70.54
C ASN A 360 29.26 -21.75 -71.97
N SER A 361 28.07 -21.51 -72.53
CA SER A 361 27.75 -21.77 -73.93
C SER A 361 26.66 -20.84 -74.45
N VAL A 362 26.77 -20.42 -75.70
CA VAL A 362 25.78 -19.58 -76.39
C VAL A 362 25.24 -20.31 -77.60
N GLU A 363 23.92 -20.33 -77.71
CA GLU A 363 23.16 -20.80 -78.88
C GLU A 363 22.34 -19.65 -79.45
N ILE A 364 22.27 -19.54 -80.78
CA ILE A 364 21.47 -18.50 -81.45
C ILE A 364 20.59 -19.13 -82.53
N TYR A 365 19.32 -18.77 -82.51
CA TYR A 365 18.28 -19.27 -83.39
C TYR A 365 17.70 -18.14 -84.23
N ASN A 366 17.39 -18.41 -85.50
CA ASN A 366 16.66 -17.46 -86.34
C ASN A 366 15.15 -17.49 -86.03
N ARG A 367 14.38 -16.60 -86.69
CA ARG A 367 12.92 -16.47 -86.51
C ARG A 367 12.09 -17.74 -86.75
N TRP A 368 12.65 -18.78 -87.38
CA TRP A 368 11.98 -20.06 -87.61
C TRP A 368 12.38 -21.13 -86.57
N GLY A 369 13.14 -20.75 -85.54
CA GLY A 369 13.66 -21.67 -84.52
C GLY A 369 14.82 -22.52 -85.01
N VAL A 370 15.49 -22.11 -86.10
CA VAL A 370 16.63 -22.84 -86.65
C VAL A 370 17.93 -22.33 -86.04
N LEU A 371 18.73 -23.23 -85.46
CA LEU A 371 20.04 -22.93 -84.89
C LEU A 371 21.00 -22.43 -85.98
N VAL A 372 21.53 -21.22 -85.80
CA VAL A 372 22.45 -20.57 -86.74
C VAL A 372 23.87 -20.42 -86.19
N PHE A 373 24.06 -20.47 -84.87
CA PHE A 373 25.36 -20.39 -84.19
C PHE A 373 25.31 -21.12 -82.85
N GLU A 374 26.38 -21.82 -82.50
CA GLU A 374 26.55 -22.52 -81.22
C GLU A 374 28.04 -22.54 -80.86
N THR A 375 28.40 -22.09 -79.66
CA THR A 375 29.76 -22.27 -79.14
C THR A 375 29.77 -22.55 -77.64
N LYS A 376 30.85 -23.20 -77.19
CA LYS A 376 31.22 -23.28 -75.76
C LYS A 376 32.29 -22.25 -75.47
N MET A 377 32.39 -21.82 -74.21
CA MET A 377 33.38 -20.85 -73.75
C MET A 377 33.33 -19.55 -74.57
N TYR A 378 32.14 -18.98 -74.71
CA TYR A 378 31.94 -17.67 -75.31
C TYR A 378 32.78 -16.63 -74.55
N ASP A 379 33.53 -15.82 -75.28
CA ASP A 379 34.57 -14.94 -74.70
C ASP A 379 34.64 -13.56 -75.35
N ASN A 380 33.63 -13.19 -76.16
CA ASN A 380 33.58 -11.94 -76.93
C ASN A 380 34.72 -11.73 -77.94
N ALA A 381 35.63 -12.70 -78.12
CA ALA A 381 36.85 -12.53 -78.90
C ALA A 381 37.11 -13.69 -79.87
N SER A 382 37.44 -14.88 -79.36
CA SER A 382 37.79 -16.06 -80.16
C SER A 382 36.59 -16.98 -80.41
N HIS A 383 35.67 -17.04 -79.46
CA HIS A 383 34.40 -17.76 -79.52
C HIS A 383 33.27 -16.73 -79.43
N VAL A 384 32.91 -16.18 -80.59
CA VAL A 384 32.05 -15.00 -80.67
C VAL A 384 31.12 -15.06 -81.87
N PHE A 385 29.90 -14.54 -81.70
CA PHE A 385 28.94 -14.43 -82.79
C PHE A 385 29.08 -13.10 -83.53
N ILE A 386 29.43 -13.19 -84.81
CA ILE A 386 29.69 -12.05 -85.71
C ILE A 386 28.56 -11.84 -86.75
N GLY A 387 27.38 -12.45 -86.54
CA GLY A 387 26.26 -12.35 -87.47
C GLY A 387 26.40 -13.18 -88.75
N ARG A 388 27.22 -14.24 -88.72
CA ARG A 388 27.34 -15.24 -89.79
C ARG A 388 26.88 -16.60 -89.28
N SER A 389 26.26 -17.39 -90.15
CA SER A 389 25.83 -18.74 -89.79
C SER A 389 26.99 -19.72 -89.76
N GLU A 390 26.98 -20.67 -88.83
CA GLU A 390 27.92 -21.80 -88.82
C GLU A 390 27.39 -23.05 -89.54
N GLY A 391 26.24 -22.94 -90.20
CA GLY A 391 25.78 -23.85 -91.26
C GLY A 391 25.26 -25.21 -90.79
N ARG A 392 24.47 -25.25 -89.71
CA ARG A 392 23.89 -26.51 -89.23
C ARG A 392 22.60 -26.94 -89.95
N VAL A 393 21.93 -26.07 -90.75
CA VAL A 393 20.75 -26.34 -91.63
C VAL A 393 20.33 -25.12 -92.47
N THR A 394 19.74 -25.32 -93.68
CA THR A 394 19.12 -24.36 -94.66
C THR A 394 19.80 -23.01 -94.96
N VAL A 395 20.84 -22.64 -94.23
CA VAL A 395 21.66 -21.45 -94.35
C VAL A 395 23.09 -21.94 -94.53
N ASP A 396 23.76 -21.44 -95.57
CA ASP A 396 25.12 -21.87 -95.89
C ASP A 396 26.10 -21.47 -94.76
N LYS A 397 27.03 -22.38 -94.44
CA LYS A 397 28.11 -22.09 -93.48
C LYS A 397 28.92 -20.89 -93.96
N GLY A 398 29.10 -19.90 -93.09
CA GLY A 398 29.80 -18.64 -93.35
C GLY A 398 28.93 -17.57 -94.03
N ALA A 399 27.68 -17.89 -94.39
CA ALA A 399 26.76 -16.91 -94.95
C ALA A 399 26.40 -15.84 -93.93
N GLU A 400 26.35 -14.60 -94.41
CA GLU A 400 25.85 -13.47 -93.66
C GLU A 400 24.36 -13.64 -93.36
N LEU A 401 24.01 -13.57 -92.08
CA LEU A 401 22.64 -13.67 -91.63
C LEU A 401 21.89 -12.35 -91.91
N PRO A 402 20.64 -12.38 -92.40
CA PRO A 402 19.91 -11.15 -92.72
C PRO A 402 19.58 -10.33 -91.47
N THR A 403 19.43 -9.01 -91.66
CA THR A 403 18.87 -8.11 -90.65
C THR A 403 17.54 -8.65 -90.12
N GLY A 404 17.39 -8.70 -88.80
CA GLY A 404 16.20 -9.22 -88.14
C GLY A 404 16.41 -9.58 -86.69
N THR A 405 15.36 -10.15 -86.09
CA THR A 405 15.36 -10.64 -84.71
C THR A 405 15.73 -12.11 -84.67
N TYR A 406 16.67 -12.42 -83.80
CA TYR A 406 17.16 -13.75 -83.44
C TYR A 406 16.82 -14.02 -81.98
N PHE A 407 16.97 -15.26 -81.54
CA PHE A 407 16.76 -15.67 -80.15
C PHE A 407 18.04 -16.32 -79.64
N TYR A 408 18.56 -15.85 -78.51
CA TYR A 408 19.75 -16.41 -77.88
C TYR A 408 19.38 -17.23 -76.65
N ILE A 409 20.18 -18.26 -76.38
CA ILE A 409 20.20 -18.98 -75.11
C ILE A 409 21.65 -19.01 -74.63
N LEU A 410 21.89 -18.47 -73.44
CA LEU A 410 23.15 -18.49 -72.73
C LEU A 410 23.00 -19.45 -71.54
N ASN A 411 23.75 -20.55 -71.53
CA ASN A 411 23.87 -21.43 -70.37
C ASN A 411 25.24 -21.21 -69.72
N TYR A 412 25.30 -21.13 -68.39
CA TYR A 412 26.55 -20.96 -67.65
C TYR A 412 26.50 -21.70 -66.30
N THR A 413 27.68 -21.97 -65.76
CA THR A 413 27.84 -22.42 -64.37
C THR A 413 28.33 -21.24 -63.55
N ASN A 414 27.65 -20.94 -62.44
CA ASN A 414 28.09 -19.92 -61.50
C ASN A 414 29.35 -20.36 -60.75
N LYS A 415 30.02 -19.40 -60.10
CA LYS A 415 31.21 -19.64 -59.26
C LYS A 415 30.99 -20.70 -58.17
N ASP A 416 29.76 -20.85 -57.67
CA ASP A 416 29.38 -21.87 -56.68
C ASP A 416 29.15 -23.27 -57.27
N GLY A 417 29.29 -23.43 -58.59
CA GLY A 417 29.06 -24.68 -59.30
C GLY A 417 27.61 -24.94 -59.71
N SER A 418 26.68 -24.03 -59.38
CA SER A 418 25.28 -24.15 -59.78
C SER A 418 25.08 -23.83 -61.27
N PRO A 419 24.27 -24.61 -62.01
CA PRO A 419 23.92 -24.28 -63.39
C PRO A 419 22.85 -23.18 -63.42
N ASP A 420 22.97 -22.25 -64.37
CA ASP A 420 22.00 -21.20 -64.62
C ASP A 420 21.93 -20.87 -66.13
N HIS A 421 20.89 -20.15 -66.55
CA HIS A 421 20.71 -19.74 -67.93
C HIS A 421 20.00 -18.39 -68.07
N LYS A 422 20.25 -17.73 -69.20
CA LYS A 422 19.52 -16.54 -69.67
C LYS A 422 19.16 -16.71 -71.13
N ASP A 423 17.99 -16.26 -71.51
CA ASP A 423 17.52 -16.28 -72.89
C ASP A 423 16.78 -15.00 -73.24
N GLY A 424 16.66 -14.72 -74.54
CA GLY A 424 15.96 -13.53 -75.02
C GLY A 424 16.16 -13.25 -76.49
N TYR A 425 15.64 -12.12 -76.93
CA TYR A 425 15.75 -11.67 -78.30
C TYR A 425 17.06 -10.90 -78.53
N LEU A 426 17.70 -11.16 -79.68
CA LEU A 426 18.89 -10.48 -80.17
C LEU A 426 18.57 -9.79 -81.51
N TYR A 427 18.84 -8.50 -81.61
CA TYR A 427 18.60 -7.70 -82.81
C TYR A 427 19.90 -7.57 -83.62
N LEU A 428 19.90 -8.13 -84.83
CA LEU A 428 20.98 -7.95 -85.80
C LEU A 428 20.55 -6.92 -86.84
N THR A 429 21.31 -5.83 -86.96
CA THR A 429 21.14 -4.80 -87.99
C THR A 429 22.42 -4.65 -88.81
N ARG A 430 22.34 -4.19 -90.05
CA ARG A 430 23.52 -3.86 -90.88
C ARG A 430 23.32 -2.55 -91.60
#